data_AF-A0A0M0ECH8-F1
#
_entry.id   AF-A0A0M0ECH8-F1
#
_cell.length_a   1.000
_cell.length_b   1.000
_cell.length_c   1.000
_cell.angle_alpha   90.00
_cell.angle_beta   90.00
_cell.angle_gamma   90.00
#
_symmetry.space_group_name_H-M   'P 1'
#
loop_
_entity.id
_entity.type
_entity.pdbx_description
1 polymer ?
#
loop_
_entity_poly.entity_id
_entity_poly.type
_entity_poly.pdbx_seq_one_letter_code
_entity_poly.pdbx_strand_id
1 'polypeptide(L)' 'MRQSVFCALPIVTGLGMALPANAYSADPGTPQQVAACKVDALRLCPLDIPDTRLVEACMQRRIADLSPACRDTVQGK' A
#
# COMPACT_ATOMS: atom_id res chain seq x y z
N MET A 1 13.45 -43.26 -6.06
CA MET A 1 13.65 -44.38 -5.12
C MET A 1 12.71 -44.15 -3.92
N ARG A 2 11.68 -45.01 -3.77
CA ARG A 2 10.58 -45.01 -2.74
C ARG A 2 9.76 -43.71 -2.68
N GLN A 3 8.62 -43.53 -3.35
CA GLN A 3 7.41 -44.37 -3.39
C GLN A 3 7.03 -44.94 -2.02
N SER A 4 6.42 -44.09 -1.18
CA SER A 4 5.51 -44.53 -0.13
C SER A 4 4.10 -44.15 -0.55
N VAL A 5 3.51 -45.10 -1.26
CA VAL A 5 2.08 -45.28 -1.45
C VAL A 5 1.44 -45.37 -0.06
N PHE A 6 0.86 -44.28 0.42
CA PHE A 6 -0.15 -44.35 1.47
C PHE A 6 -1.52 -44.18 0.80
N CYS A 7 -1.99 -45.31 0.28
CA CYS A 7 -3.40 -45.56 -0.01
C CYS A 7 -4.17 -45.54 1.31
N ALA A 8 -4.70 -44.39 1.70
CA ALA A 8 -5.77 -44.30 2.69
C ALA A 8 -6.58 -43.02 2.40
N LEU A 9 -7.57 -43.16 1.51
CA LEU A 9 -8.65 -42.20 1.34
C LEU A 9 -9.49 -42.20 2.63
N PRO A 10 -9.72 -41.02 3.21
CA PRO A 10 -11.08 -40.65 3.54
C PRO A 10 -11.50 -39.45 2.69
N ILE A 11 -12.56 -39.66 1.93
CA ILE A 11 -13.35 -38.61 1.30
C ILE A 11 -13.88 -37.72 2.43
N VAL A 12 -13.34 -36.51 2.57
CA VAL A 12 -13.94 -35.47 3.43
C VAL A 12 -14.05 -34.16 2.65
N THR A 13 -15.30 -33.81 2.43
CA THR A 13 -15.95 -32.52 2.25
C THR A 13 -15.07 -31.26 2.21
N GLY A 14 -15.09 -30.60 1.05
CA GLY A 14 -15.09 -29.15 0.81
C GLY A 14 -14.23 -28.23 1.67
N LEU A 15 -13.21 -27.62 1.05
CA LEU A 15 -12.83 -26.23 1.35
C LEU A 15 -12.07 -25.63 0.16
N GLY A 16 -12.71 -24.73 -0.58
CA GLY A 16 -12.04 -23.90 -1.57
C GLY A 16 -11.06 -22.97 -0.86
N MET A 17 -9.79 -23.03 -1.24
CA MET A 17 -8.80 -22.02 -0.87
C MET A 17 -8.35 -21.32 -2.15
N ALA A 18 -9.18 -20.38 -2.62
CA ALA A 18 -8.68 -19.30 -3.45
C ALA A 18 -7.83 -18.41 -2.55
N LEU A 19 -6.51 -18.42 -2.76
CA LEU A 19 -5.59 -17.47 -2.14
C LEU A 19 -5.76 -16.13 -2.88
N PRO A 20 -6.33 -15.07 -2.30
CA PRO A 20 -6.15 -13.75 -2.87
C PRO A 20 -4.68 -13.37 -2.65
N ALA A 21 -3.89 -13.40 -3.72
CA ALA A 21 -2.61 -12.73 -3.74
C ALA A 21 -2.89 -11.22 -3.65
N ASN A 22 -2.85 -10.66 -2.44
CA ASN A 22 -2.78 -9.22 -2.26
C ASN A 22 -1.41 -8.76 -2.78
N ALA A 23 -1.35 -8.47 -4.08
CA ALA A 23 -0.23 -7.78 -4.70
C ALA A 23 -0.17 -6.36 -4.11
N TYR A 24 0.62 -6.19 -3.06
CA TYR A 24 0.97 -4.91 -2.49
C TYR A 24 2.02 -4.26 -3.42
N SER A 25 1.55 -3.74 -4.54
CA SER A 25 2.38 -2.95 -5.44
C SER A 25 2.55 -1.56 -4.82
N ALA A 26 3.63 -1.39 -4.06
CA ALA A 26 4.14 -0.06 -3.70
C ALA A 26 4.75 0.58 -4.95
N ASP A 27 3.90 0.91 -5.92
CA ASP A 27 4.31 1.67 -7.10
C ASP A 27 4.61 3.10 -6.64
N PRO A 28 5.82 3.64 -6.89
CA PRO A 28 6.05 5.07 -6.71
C PRO A 28 5.04 5.75 -7.63
N GLY A 29 4.02 6.38 -7.04
CA GLY A 29 2.82 6.81 -7.77
C GLY A 29 3.13 7.54 -9.07
N THR A 30 2.15 7.59 -9.97
CA THR A 30 2.29 8.23 -11.28
C THR A 30 2.98 9.60 -11.18
N PRO A 31 3.75 10.05 -12.17
CA PRO A 31 4.45 11.35 -12.09
C PRO A 31 3.50 12.52 -11.76
N GLN A 32 2.23 12.40 -12.14
CA GLN A 32 1.14 13.29 -11.77
C GLN A 32 0.83 13.24 -10.26
N GLN A 33 0.74 12.05 -9.65
CA GLN A 33 0.58 11.89 -8.19
C GLN A 33 1.76 12.45 -7.40
N VAL A 34 2.99 12.20 -7.87
CA VAL A 34 4.20 12.74 -7.21
C VAL A 34 4.21 14.27 -7.26
N ALA A 35 3.87 14.86 -8.41
CA ALA A 35 3.75 16.32 -8.53
C ALA A 35 2.66 16.89 -7.63
N ALA A 36 1.50 16.23 -7.55
CA ALA A 36 0.41 16.64 -6.66
C ALA A 36 0.83 16.61 -5.18
N CYS A 37 1.47 15.53 -4.73
CA CYS A 37 2.02 15.46 -3.37
C CYS A 37 3.08 16.54 -3.12
N LYS A 38 3.92 16.87 -4.10
CA LYS A 38 4.91 17.94 -3.96
C LYS A 38 4.24 19.30 -3.75
N VAL A 39 3.18 19.60 -4.50
CA VAL A 39 2.41 20.85 -4.32
C VAL A 39 1.75 20.89 -2.94
N ASP A 40 1.16 19.78 -2.49
CA ASP A 40 0.56 19.69 -1.15
C ASP A 40 1.61 19.80 -0.04
N ALA A 41 2.81 19.22 -0.20
CA ALA A 41 3.91 19.36 0.75
C ALA A 41 4.28 20.82 0.95
N LEU A 42 4.44 21.56 -0.15
CA LEU A 42 4.82 22.96 -0.14
C LEU A 42 3.72 23.86 0.45
N ARG A 43 2.45 23.49 0.23
CA ARG A 43 1.30 24.28 0.70
C ARG A 43 0.95 24.01 2.16
N LEU A 44 1.01 22.75 2.60
CA LEU A 44 0.55 22.30 3.92
C LEU A 44 1.67 22.11 4.92
N CYS A 45 2.86 21.69 4.48
CA CYS A 45 3.99 21.28 5.32
C CYS A 45 5.29 22.03 4.99
N PRO A 46 5.30 23.37 4.77
CA PRO A 46 6.50 24.08 4.36
C PRO A 46 7.60 24.09 5.42
N LEU A 47 7.24 23.94 6.71
CA LEU A 47 8.17 23.95 7.84
C LEU A 47 8.95 22.64 7.99
N ASP A 48 8.42 21.55 7.43
CA ASP A 48 9.00 20.21 7.54
C ASP A 48 9.98 19.91 6.39
N ILE A 49 9.98 20.73 5.33
CA ILE A 49 10.91 20.62 4.20
C ILE A 49 12.31 21.08 4.66
N PRO A 50 13.39 20.35 4.33
CA PRO A 50 13.49 19.25 3.36
C PRO A 50 13.39 17.84 3.96
N ASP A 51 13.03 17.68 5.23
CA ASP A 51 12.98 16.38 5.90
C ASP A 51 11.76 15.57 5.43
N THR A 52 12.02 14.50 4.69
CA THR A 52 10.97 13.66 4.11
C THR A 52 10.13 12.96 5.18
N ARG A 53 10.70 12.61 6.33
CA ARG A 53 9.99 11.92 7.42
C ARG A 53 9.03 12.88 8.11
N LEU A 54 9.47 14.12 8.33
CA LEU A 54 8.61 15.16 8.90
C LEU A 54 7.49 15.54 7.93
N VAL A 55 7.79 15.67 6.63
CA VAL A 55 6.78 15.93 5.60
C VAL A 55 5.75 14.80 5.53
N GLU A 56 6.16 13.54 5.53
CA GLU A 56 5.24 12.38 5.59
C GLU A 56 4.34 12.45 6.84
N ALA A 57 4.91 12.72 8.01
CA ALA A 57 4.16 12.82 9.25
C ALA A 57 3.19 14.02 9.26
N CYS A 58 3.59 15.16 8.70
CA CYS A 58 2.72 16.31 8.53
C CYS A 58 1.57 16.01 7.55
N MET A 59 1.87 15.38 6.40
CA MET A 59 0.86 14.95 5.44
C MET A 59 -0.15 13.97 6.04
N GLN A 60 0.32 13.01 6.84
CA GLN A 60 -0.56 12.07 7.56
C GLN A 60 -1.51 12.80 8.51
N ARG A 61 -1.05 13.85 9.19
CA ARG A 61 -1.90 14.70 10.05
C ARG A 61 -2.87 15.58 9.25
N ARG A 62 -2.54 15.88 7.99
CA ARG A 62 -3.30 16.76 7.08
C ARG A 62 -4.02 16.02 5.97
N ILE A 63 -4.33 14.73 6.16
CA ILE A 63 -4.96 13.87 5.15
C ILE A 63 -6.27 14.45 4.57
N ALA A 64 -7.06 15.15 5.39
CA ALA A 64 -8.30 15.79 4.96
C ALA A 64 -8.04 16.96 3.98
N ASP A 65 -6.91 17.64 4.11
CA ASP A 65 -6.53 18.81 3.32
C ASP A 65 -5.70 18.46 2.07
N LEU A 66 -5.26 17.20 1.92
CA LEU A 66 -4.52 16.71 0.77
C LEU A 66 -5.39 16.68 -0.50
N SER A 67 -4.77 16.83 -1.65
CA SER A 67 -5.41 16.48 -2.93
C SER A 67 -5.75 14.99 -2.96
N PRO A 68 -6.83 14.59 -3.65
CA PRO A 68 -7.21 13.17 -3.74
C PRO A 68 -6.08 12.30 -4.30
N ALA A 69 -5.35 12.81 -5.31
CA ALA A 69 -4.21 12.12 -5.90
C ALA A 69 -3.07 11.85 -4.89
N CYS A 70 -2.80 12.76 -3.95
CA CYS A 70 -1.78 12.56 -2.93
C CYS A 70 -2.30 11.75 -1.74
N ARG A 71 -3.57 11.95 -1.37
CA ARG A 71 -4.21 11.26 -0.24
C ARG A 71 -4.20 9.75 -0.41
N ASP A 72 -4.49 9.23 -1.61
CA ASP A 72 -4.47 7.79 -1.86
C ASP A 72 -3.08 7.18 -1.59
N THR A 73 -2.02 7.92 -1.89
CA THR A 73 -0.63 7.52 -1.61
C THR A 73 -0.30 7.51 -0.11
N VAL A 74 -0.85 8.46 0.66
CA VAL A 74 -0.61 8.58 2.10
C VAL A 74 -1.51 7.65 2.93
N GLN A 75 -2.73 7.38 2.46
CA GLN A 75 -3.71 6.49 3.11
C GLN A 75 -3.54 5.01 2.72
N GLY A 76 -2.94 4.72 1.57
CA GLY A 76 -2.65 3.35 1.12
C GLY A 76 -1.36 2.74 1.70
N LYS A 77 -0.73 3.40 2.67
CA LYS A 77 0.46 2.96 3.41
C LYS A 77 0.07 2.28 4.72
#